data_AF-A0A5B6VM69-F1
#
_entry.id   AF-A0A5B6VM69-F1
#
_cell.length_a   1.000
_cell.length_b   1.000
_cell.length_c   1.000
_cell.angle_alpha   90.00
_cell.angle_beta   90.00
_cell.angle_gamma   90.00
#
_symmetry.space_group_name_H-M   'P 1'
#
loop_
_entity.id
_entity.type
_entity.pdbx_description
1 polymer ?
#
loop_
_entity_poly.entity_id
_entity_poly.type
_entity_poly.pdbx_seq_one_letter_code
_entity_poly.pdbx_strand_id
1 'polypeptide(L)'
;MAPLKAPESDGYHAYFFQSQWDTLGNDVCKNPIEPELNNTVIVLIPKKDCLENFSQFRPISLCFVLYKLVMKVIANRFKLVFPKFISQEQAKFIAG
;
A
#
# COMPACT_ATOMS: atom_id res chain seq x y z
N MET A 1 1.75 4.15 -8.56
CA MET A 1 1.72 4.52 -7.13
C MET A 1 2.12 5.98 -7.14
N ALA A 2 1.34 6.88 -6.53
CA ALA A 2 1.69 8.30 -6.64
C ALA A 2 3.08 8.55 -6.00
N PRO A 3 3.98 9.29 -6.67
CA PRO A 3 5.40 9.35 -6.31
C PRO A 3 5.67 10.01 -4.95
N LEU A 4 4.92 11.07 -4.63
CA LEU A 4 5.19 11.96 -3.49
C LEU A 4 4.13 11.85 -2.38
N LYS A 5 3.59 10.66 -2.15
CA LYS A 5 2.84 10.41 -0.91
C LYS A 5 3.78 10.48 0.28
N ALA A 6 3.24 10.72 1.47
CA ALA A 6 4.01 10.74 2.72
C ALA A 6 4.97 9.54 2.79
N PRO A 7 6.22 9.74 3.25
CA PRO A 7 7.19 8.66 3.35
C PRO A 7 6.68 7.62 4.34
N GLU A 8 6.97 6.35 4.07
CA GLU A 8 6.37 5.26 4.83
C GLU A 8 7.25 4.87 6.02
N SER A 9 7.02 3.70 6.64
CA SER A 9 7.78 3.28 7.83
C SER A 9 9.29 3.13 7.55
N ASP A 10 9.68 3.00 6.28
CA ASP A 10 11.06 2.92 5.81
C ASP A 10 11.71 4.28 5.53
N GLY A 11 10.96 5.38 5.61
CA GLY A 11 11.46 6.72 5.33
C GLY A 11 11.67 7.04 3.84
N TYR A 12 11.35 6.11 2.94
CA TYR A 12 11.50 6.32 1.51
C TYR A 12 10.16 6.71 0.86
N HIS A 13 10.23 7.59 -0.14
CA HIS A 13 9.11 7.87 -1.02
C HIS A 13 9.04 6.85 -2.16
N ALA A 14 7.84 6.58 -2.68
CA ALA A 14 7.66 5.81 -3.90
C ALA A 14 8.47 6.36 -5.09
N TYR A 15 8.71 7.68 -5.10
CA TYR A 15 9.55 8.35 -6.09
C TYR A 15 10.98 7.78 -6.15
N PHE A 16 11.59 7.44 -5.02
CA PHE A 16 12.95 6.87 -4.98
C PHE A 16 13.03 5.62 -5.85
N PHE A 17 12.17 4.64 -5.59
CA PHE A 17 12.12 3.38 -6.35
C PHE A 17 11.75 3.57 -7.82
N GLN A 18 10.92 4.58 -8.14
CA GLN A 18 10.57 4.89 -9.53
C GLN A 18 11.76 5.50 -10.29
N SER A 19 12.49 6.41 -9.65
CA SER A 19 13.65 7.08 -10.26
C SER A 19 14.87 6.16 -10.39
N GLN A 20 15.04 5.21 -9.47
CA GLN A 20 16.17 4.29 -9.43
C GLN A 20 15.82 2.90 -9.97
N TRP A 21 14.70 2.77 -10.71
CA TRP A 21 14.19 1.47 -11.14
C TRP A 21 15.18 0.72 -12.05
N ASP A 22 15.87 1.42 -12.93
CA ASP A 22 16.86 0.81 -13.83
C ASP A 22 18.05 0.20 -13.08
N THR A 23 18.35 0.71 -11.89
CA THR A 23 19.42 0.20 -11.03
C THR A 23 18.93 -0.89 -10.09
N LEU A 24 17.82 -0.65 -9.37
CA LEU A 24 17.36 -1.51 -8.27
C LEU A 24 16.31 -2.54 -8.69
N GLY A 25 15.65 -2.35 -9.84
CA GLY A 25 14.47 -3.12 -10.22
C GLY A 25 14.74 -4.62 -10.36
N ASN A 26 15.91 -4.99 -10.86
CA ASN A 26 16.30 -6.40 -10.98
C ASN A 26 16.45 -7.07 -9.61
N ASP A 27 17.07 -6.39 -8.65
CA ASP A 27 17.28 -6.92 -7.31
C ASP A 27 15.95 -7.02 -6.57
N VAL A 28 15.08 -6.01 -6.70
CA VAL A 28 13.73 -6.02 -6.14
C VAL A 28 12.90 -7.19 -6.70
N CYS A 29 13.07 -7.55 -7.98
CA CYS A 29 12.30 -8.63 -8.60
C CYS A 29 12.84 -10.04 -8.31
N LYS A 30 14.16 -10.18 -8.12
CA LYS A 30 14.81 -11.49 -7.94
C LYS A 30 14.85 -11.95 -6.49
N ASN A 31 14.97 -11.02 -5.56
CA ASN A 31 15.07 -11.38 -4.15
C ASN A 31 13.71 -11.85 -3.61
N PRO A 32 13.70 -12.89 -2.76
CA PRO A 32 12.48 -13.30 -2.07
C PRO A 32 11.99 -12.14 -1.19
N ILE A 33 10.67 -12.04 -1.06
CA ILE A 33 10.06 -11.07 -0.16
C ILE A 33 10.34 -11.55 1.26
N GLU A 34 11.22 -10.83 1.96
CA GLU A 34 11.46 -11.08 3.37
C GLU A 34 10.17 -10.86 4.17
N PRO A 35 9.86 -11.71 5.17
CA PRO A 35 8.66 -11.56 5.99
C PRO A 35 8.56 -10.17 6.62
N GLU A 36 9.69 -9.57 6.98
CA GLU A 36 9.78 -8.27 7.64
C GLU A 36 9.23 -7.11 6.80
N LEU A 37 9.18 -7.24 5.47
CA LEU A 37 8.57 -6.24 4.60
C LEU A 37 7.07 -6.05 4.88
N ASN A 38 6.40 -7.06 5.43
CA ASN A 38 5.00 -6.96 5.81
C ASN A 38 4.76 -6.23 7.14
N ASN A 39 5.83 -5.85 7.85
CA ASN A 39 5.71 -5.11 9.09
C ASN A 39 5.02 -3.77 8.81
N THR A 40 4.08 -3.43 9.69
CA THR A 40 3.32 -2.18 9.55
C THR A 40 3.35 -1.38 10.85
N VAL A 41 3.53 -0.08 10.71
CA VAL A 41 3.39 0.88 11.80
C VAL A 41 1.95 1.39 11.78
N ILE A 42 1.24 1.21 12.90
CA ILE A 42 -0.12 1.74 13.05
C ILE A 42 -0.02 3.17 13.56
N VAL A 43 -0.55 4.11 12.78
CA VAL A 43 -0.68 5.53 13.14
C VAL A 43 -2.16 5.85 13.36
N LEU A 44 -2.47 6.53 14.46
CA LEU A 44 -3.83 6.96 14.79
C LEU A 44 -4.06 8.39 14.30
N ILE A 45 -4.97 8.56 13.33
CA ILE A 45 -5.37 9.89 12.85
C ILE A 45 -6.67 10.31 13.53
N PRO A 46 -6.72 11.48 14.20
CA PRO A 46 -7.95 12.03 14.76
C PRO A 46 -9.06 12.17 13.71
N LYS A 47 -10.30 11.79 14.03
CA LYS A 47 -11.47 12.07 13.18
C LYS A 47 -12.10 13.44 13.46
N LYS A 48 -11.86 14.01 14.66
CA LYS A 48 -12.33 15.31 15.15
C LYS A 48 -11.29 15.91 16.12
N ASP A 49 -11.38 17.21 16.41
CA ASP A 49 -10.40 17.91 17.26
C ASP A 49 -10.49 17.49 18.73
N CYS A 50 -11.69 17.52 19.31
CA CYS A 50 -11.90 17.17 20.72
C CYS A 50 -12.23 15.67 20.85
N LEU A 51 -11.18 14.89 21.13
CA LEU A 51 -11.27 13.44 21.28
C LEU A 51 -11.61 13.07 22.74
N GLU A 52 -12.59 12.20 22.92
CA GLU A 52 -13.09 11.72 24.21
C GLU A 52 -12.77 10.23 24.42
N ASN A 53 -12.57 9.47 23.34
CA ASN A 53 -12.22 8.05 23.41
C ASN A 53 -11.54 7.53 22.14
N PHE A 54 -10.93 6.34 22.23
CA PHE A 54 -10.15 5.73 21.15
C PHE A 54 -10.93 5.43 19.86
N SER A 55 -12.27 5.26 19.92
CA SER A 55 -13.08 5.00 18.72
C SER A 55 -13.12 6.19 17.74
N GLN A 56 -12.74 7.37 18.24
CA GLN A 56 -12.68 8.63 17.49
C GLN A 56 -11.37 8.80 16.71
N PHE A 57 -10.46 7.83 16.79
CA PHE A 57 -9.32 7.74 15.88
C PHE A 57 -9.63 6.83 14.70
N ARG A 58 -8.98 7.11 13.57
CA ARG A 58 -8.89 6.23 12.42
C ARG A 58 -7.50 5.61 12.41
N PRO A 59 -7.35 4.30 12.65
CA PRO A 59 -6.05 3.65 12.48
C PRO A 59 -5.71 3.60 10.98
N ILE A 60 -4.46 3.93 10.67
CA ILE A 60 -3.87 3.75 9.34
C ILE A 60 -2.59 2.94 9.51
N SER A 61 -2.46 1.87 8.72
CA SER A 61 -1.23 1.10 8.61
C SER A 61 -0.29 1.73 7.58
N LEU A 62 0.88 2.17 8.04
CA LEU A 62 2.01 2.50 7.19
C LEU A 62 2.86 1.24 7.04
N CYS A 63 3.17 0.84 5.82
CA CYS A 63 3.99 -0.35 5.54
C CYS A 63 5.23 0.05 4.74
N PHE A 64 6.04 -0.91 4.30
CA PHE A 64 7.17 -0.61 3.43
C PHE A 64 6.70 -0.29 2.00
N VAL A 65 7.40 0.62 1.32
CA VAL A 65 7.09 0.98 -0.07
C VAL A 65 7.21 -0.25 -0.98
N LEU A 66 8.22 -1.09 -0.73
CA LEU A 66 8.43 -2.36 -1.43
C LEU A 66 7.26 -3.33 -1.25
N TYR A 67 6.71 -3.42 -0.03
CA TYR A 67 5.53 -4.24 0.23
C TYR A 67 4.31 -3.73 -0.56
N LYS A 68 4.09 -2.40 -0.61
CA LYS A 68 3.02 -1.83 -1.46
C LYS A 68 3.24 -2.10 -2.94
N LEU A 69 4.48 -2.11 -3.41
CA LEU A 69 4.81 -2.44 -4.79
C LEU A 69 4.39 -3.88 -5.11
N VAL A 70 4.75 -4.85 -4.26
CA VAL A 70 4.32 -6.26 -4.39
C VAL A 70 2.79 -6.35 -4.39
N MET A 71 2.12 -5.76 -3.39
CA MET A 71 0.67 -5.80 -3.29
C MET A 71 -0.01 -5.17 -4.50
N LYS A 72 0.57 -4.13 -5.08
CA LYS A 72 0.08 -3.53 -6.32
C LYS A 72 0.21 -4.47 -7.51
N VAL A 73 1.31 -5.21 -7.65
CA VAL A 73 1.46 -6.23 -8.70
C VAL A 73 0.38 -7.31 -8.55
N ILE A 74 0.16 -7.81 -7.33
CA ILE A 74 -0.87 -8.81 -7.03
C ILE A 74 -2.26 -8.27 -7.37
N ALA A 75 -2.59 -7.06 -6.92
CA ALA A 75 -3.87 -6.41 -7.21
C ALA A 75 -4.10 -6.22 -8.72
N ASN A 76 -3.06 -5.84 -9.47
CA ASN A 76 -3.14 -5.71 -10.92
C ASN A 76 -3.41 -7.05 -11.62
N ARG A 77 -2.87 -8.17 -11.09
CA ARG A 77 -3.19 -9.52 -11.60
C ARG A 77 -4.63 -9.91 -11.29
N PHE A 78 -5.09 -9.66 -10.06
CA PHE A 78 -6.48 -9.95 -9.68
C PHE A 78 -7.50 -9.10 -10.42
N LYS A 79 -7.16 -7.85 -10.77
CA LYS A 79 -8.02 -6.98 -11.57
C LYS A 79 -8.50 -7.63 -12.88
N LEU A 80 -7.73 -8.54 -13.47
CA LEU A 80 -8.09 -9.24 -14.71
C LEU A 80 -9.10 -10.38 -14.48
N VAL A 81 -9.19 -10.89 -13.25
CA VAL A 81 -9.93 -12.11 -12.90
C VAL A 81 -11.19 -11.79 -12.11
N PHE A 82 -11.11 -10.82 -11.19
CA PHE A 82 -12.21 -10.42 -10.30
C PHE A 82 -13.51 -10.00 -10.99
N PRO A 83 -13.52 -9.37 -12.18
CA PRO A 83 -14.78 -9.07 -12.88
C PRO A 83 -15.68 -10.29 -13.12
N LYS A 84 -15.13 -11.51 -13.10
CA LYS A 84 -15.89 -12.76 -13.24
C LYS A 84 -16.51 -13.26 -11.94
N PHE A 85 -16.09 -12.72 -10.78
CA PHE A 85 -16.45 -13.20 -9.45
C PHE A 85 -17.15 -12.16 -8.58
N ILE A 86 -17.13 -10.89 -8.98
CA ILE A 86 -17.81 -9.81 -8.25
C ILE A 86 -19.31 -9.81 -8.58
N SER A 87 -20.13 -9.60 -7.54
CA SER A 87 -21.58 -9.45 -7.70
C SER A 87 -21.92 -8.08 -8.29
N GLN A 88 -23.09 -7.95 -8.92
CA GLN A 88 -23.55 -6.68 -9.50
C GLN A 88 -23.77 -5.59 -8.44
N GLU A 89 -24.05 -5.98 -7.19
CA GLU A 89 -24.28 -5.08 -6.06
C GLU A 89 -22.96 -4.55 -5.47
N GLN A 90 -21.82 -5.12 -5.86
CA GLN A 90 -20.53 -4.59 -5.43
C GLN A 90 -20.27 -3.30 -6.23
N ALA A 91 -20.29 -2.16 -5.54
CA ALA A 91 -20.09 -0.84 -6.16
C ALA A 91 -18.79 -0.14 -5.71
N LYS A 92 -18.07 -0.71 -4.74
CA LYS A 92 -16.84 -0.11 -4.18
C LYS A 92 -15.62 -0.95 -4.53
N PHE A 93 -14.49 -0.26 -4.71
CA PHE A 93 -13.18 -0.86 -4.97
C PHE A 93 -13.10 -1.73 -6.24
N ILE A 94 -14.02 -1.50 -7.19
CA ILE A 94 -13.96 -2.07 -8.54
C ILE A 94 -13.30 -1.03 -9.45
N ALA A 95 -12.51 -1.51 -10.39
CA ALA A 95 -11.99 -0.65 -11.44
C ALA A 95 -13.13 -0.23 -12.37
N GLY A 96 -13.45 1.08 -12.37
CA GLY A 96 -14.14 1.72 -13.48
C GLY A 96 -13.20 1.93 -14.65
#